data_AF-A0A8S3AWC1-F1
#
_entry.id   AF-A0A8S3AWC1-F1
#
_cell.length_a   1.000
_cell.length_b   1.000
_cell.length_c   1.000
_cell.angle_alpha   90.00
_cell.angle_beta   90.00
_cell.angle_gamma   90.00
#
_symmetry.space_group_name_H-M   'P 1'
#
loop_
_entity.id
_entity.type
_entity.pdbx_description
1 polymer ?
#
loop_
_entity_poly.entity_id
_entity_poly.type
_entity_poly.pdbx_seq_one_letter_code
_entity_poly.pdbx_strand_id
1 'polypeptide(L)' 'TLEHCNVGLNTVIYGALKYLEQSPCVEQNPDIITQFYSEAKKFELKKNEILQIINLRPTTPVELQLIIEDSETRLTETQS' A
#
# COMPACT_ATOMS: atom_id res chain seq x y z
N THR A 1 -21.86 -12.61 31.17
CA THR A 1 -21.67 -11.16 30.93
C THR A 1 -20.72 -11.01 29.74
N LEU A 2 -21.26 -10.66 28.57
CA LEU A 2 -20.54 -10.62 27.27
C LEU A 2 -19.62 -9.39 27.11
N GLU A 3 -19.62 -8.45 28.07
CA GLU A 3 -18.93 -7.17 27.94
C GLU A 3 -17.40 -7.22 28.12
N HIS A 4 -16.86 -8.26 28.76
CA HIS A 4 -15.41 -8.36 29.00
C HIS A 4 -14.60 -8.81 27.76
N CYS A 5 -15.24 -9.34 26.72
CA CYS A 5 -14.56 -9.76 25.49
C CYS A 5 -14.47 -8.64 24.43
N ASN A 6 -15.25 -7.56 24.60
CA ASN A 6 -15.39 -6.51 23.58
C ASN A 6 -14.34 -5.39 23.72
N VAL A 7 -13.83 -5.14 24.93
CA VAL A 7 -12.86 -4.04 25.17
C VAL A 7 -11.54 -4.26 24.43
N GLY A 8 -11.03 -5.49 24.41
CA GLY A 8 -9.80 -5.83 23.70
C GLY A 8 -9.93 -5.66 22.19
N LEU A 9 -11.03 -6.16 21.62
CA LEU A 9 -11.34 -6.02 20.19
C LEU A 9 -11.52 -4.55 19.80
N ASN A 10 -12.27 -3.77 20.58
CA ASN A 10 -12.47 -2.34 20.33
C ASN A 10 -11.15 -1.55 20.40
N THR A 11 -10.25 -1.90 21.33
CA THR A 11 -8.93 -1.25 21.43
C THR A 11 -8.07 -1.54 20.20
N VAL A 12 -8.07 -2.78 19.71
CA VAL A 12 -7.33 -3.17 18.49
C VAL A 12 -7.92 -2.49 17.26
N ILE A 13 -9.24 -2.49 17.11
CA ILE A 13 -9.93 -1.83 15.98
C ILE A 13 -9.65 -0.32 16.00
N TYR A 14 -9.77 0.32 17.16
CA TYR A 14 -9.48 1.76 17.30
C TYR A 14 -8.03 2.08 16.96
N GLY A 15 -7.08 1.27 17.44
CA GLY A 15 -5.66 1.42 17.09
C GLY A 15 -5.41 1.28 15.59
N ALA A 16 -6.02 0.28 14.94
CA ALA A 16 -5.89 0.05 13.51
C ALA A 16 -6.51 1.19 12.69
N LEU A 17 -7.73 1.63 13.03
CA LEU A 17 -8.39 2.75 12.35
C LEU A 17 -7.57 4.03 12.48
N LYS A 18 -7.11 4.36 13.70
CA LYS A 18 -6.29 5.54 13.95
C LYS A 18 -4.97 5.52 13.18
N TYR A 19 -4.33 4.35 13.06
CA TYR A 19 -3.13 4.19 12.25
C TYR A 19 -3.41 4.42 10.76
N LEU A 20 -4.50 3.83 10.23
CA LEU A 20 -4.89 3.99 8.83
C LEU A 20 -5.28 5.45 8.50
N GLU A 21 -5.99 6.14 9.39
CA GLU A 21 -6.34 7.56 9.25
C GLU A 21 -5.10 8.48 9.18
N GLN A 22 -4.03 8.13 9.89
CA GLN A 22 -2.78 8.90 9.89
C GLN A 22 -1.88 8.56 8.69
N SER A 23 -2.16 7.44 8.02
CA SER A 23 -1.38 6.98 6.89
C SER A 23 -1.85 7.66 5.58
N PRO A 24 -0.98 7.77 4.56
CA PRO A 24 -1.35 8.37 3.29
C PRO A 24 -2.37 7.53 2.51
N CYS A 25 -2.78 6.35 3.00
CA CYS A 25 -3.83 5.54 2.39
C CYS A 25 -5.25 6.09 2.60
N VAL A 26 -5.43 7.09 3.47
CA VAL A 26 -6.75 7.68 3.76
C VAL A 26 -7.41 8.34 2.53
N GLU A 27 -6.60 8.81 1.57
CA GLU A 27 -7.13 9.41 0.32
C GLU A 27 -7.40 8.37 -0.77
N GLN A 28 -7.15 7.09 -0.51
CA GLN A 28 -7.39 6.02 -1.49
C GLN A 28 -8.83 5.52 -1.37
N ASN A 29 -9.40 5.14 -2.51
CA ASN A 29 -10.68 4.46 -2.59
C ASN A 29 -10.52 3.14 -3.36
N PRO A 30 -11.50 2.22 -3.27
CA PRO A 30 -11.42 0.92 -3.94
C PRO A 30 -11.21 1.01 -5.46
N ASP A 31 -11.78 2.04 -6.11
CA ASP A 31 -11.66 2.25 -7.55
C ASP A 31 -10.23 2.64 -7.95
N ILE A 32 -9.60 3.57 -7.22
CA ILE A 32 -8.19 3.99 -7.40
C ILE A 32 -7.26 2.81 -7.18
N ILE A 33 -7.49 2.00 -6.13
CA ILE A 33 -6.66 0.81 -5.85
C ILE A 33 -6.78 -0.20 -7.00
N THR A 34 -8.00 -0.43 -7.50
CA THR A 34 -8.23 -1.38 -8.60
C THR A 34 -7.60 -0.89 -9.90
N GLN A 35 -7.72 0.40 -10.19
CA GLN A 35 -7.07 1.02 -11.34
C GLN A 35 -5.55 0.91 -11.25
N PHE A 36 -4.97 1.31 -10.11
CA PHE A 36 -3.54 1.17 -9.86
C PHE A 36 -3.09 -0.28 -10.03
N TYR A 37 -3.81 -1.24 -9.44
CA TYR A 37 -3.49 -2.66 -9.57
C TYR A 37 -3.49 -3.13 -11.03
N SER A 38 -4.44 -2.66 -11.84
CA SER A 38 -4.51 -2.99 -13.26
C SER A 38 -3.37 -2.38 -14.07
N GLU A 39 -2.93 -1.16 -13.73
CA GLU A 39 -1.81 -0.50 -14.39
C GLU A 39 -0.47 -1.08 -13.93
N ALA A 40 -0.34 -1.39 -12.63
CA ALA A 40 0.82 -2.00 -12.01
C ALA A 40 1.13 -3.38 -12.62
N LYS A 41 0.12 -4.14 -13.08
CA LYS A 41 0.30 -5.40 -13.81
C LYS A 41 1.07 -5.27 -15.13
N LYS A 42 1.11 -4.08 -15.72
CA LYS A 42 1.89 -3.81 -16.95
C LYS A 42 3.38 -3.77 -16.66
N PHE A 43 3.73 -3.48 -15.43
CA PHE A 43 5.08 -3.58 -14.91
C PHE A 43 5.21 -4.98 -14.31
N GLU A 44 6.34 -5.66 -14.48
CA GLU A 44 6.56 -7.00 -13.92
C GLU A 44 6.76 -6.98 -12.40
N LEU A 45 5.88 -6.27 -11.66
CA LEU A 45 5.91 -6.07 -10.22
C LEU A 45 5.42 -7.31 -9.48
N LYS A 46 6.14 -7.67 -8.42
CA LYS A 46 5.75 -8.74 -7.51
C LYS A 46 4.55 -8.27 -6.67
N LYS A 47 3.72 -9.21 -6.22
CA LYS A 47 2.51 -8.90 -5.43
C LYS A 47 2.82 -8.16 -4.13
N ASN A 48 3.95 -8.45 -3.48
CA ASN A 48 4.41 -7.76 -2.28
C ASN A 48 4.81 -6.30 -2.57
N GLU A 49 5.48 -6.03 -3.69
CA GLU A 49 5.83 -4.67 -4.12
C GLU A 49 4.57 -3.84 -4.35
N ILE A 50 3.61 -4.37 -5.11
CA ILE A 50 2.33 -3.70 -5.38
C ILE A 50 1.58 -3.40 -4.08
N LEU A 51 1.53 -4.36 -3.14
CA LEU A 51 0.90 -4.16 -1.84
C LEU A 51 1.61 -3.07 -1.02
N GLN A 52 2.93 -3.03 -1.05
CA GLN A 52 3.70 -2.00 -0.35
C GLN A 52 3.52 -0.61 -0.98
N ILE A 53 3.45 -0.50 -2.31
CA ILE A 53 3.16 0.77 -2.99
C ILE A 53 1.77 1.28 -2.61
N ILE A 54 0.75 0.39 -2.58
CA ILE A 54 -0.60 0.76 -2.14
C ILE A 54 -0.58 1.25 -0.69
N ASN A 55 0.09 0.55 0.22
CA ASN A 55 0.06 0.90 1.64
C ASN A 55 0.89 2.15 1.98
N LEU A 56 2.09 2.27 1.41
CA LEU A 56 3.03 3.36 1.71
C LEU A 56 2.78 4.61 0.87
N ARG A 57 2.12 4.45 -0.30
CA ARG A 57 1.81 5.52 -1.25
C ARG A 57 3.01 6.46 -1.47
N PRO A 58 4.11 5.94 -2.06
CA PRO A 58 5.29 6.75 -2.32
C PRO A 58 4.95 7.95 -3.21
N THR A 59 5.49 9.12 -2.87
CA THR A 59 5.29 10.36 -3.63
C THR A 59 6.52 10.74 -4.44
N THR A 60 7.66 10.14 -4.11
CA THR A 60 8.95 10.39 -4.77
C THR A 60 9.47 9.12 -5.44
N PRO A 61 10.25 9.26 -6.54
CA PRO A 61 10.89 8.12 -7.20
C PRO A 61 11.84 7.34 -6.27
N VAL A 62 12.49 8.04 -5.33
CA VAL A 62 13.42 7.42 -4.36
C VAL A 62 12.66 6.45 -3.43
N GLU A 63 11.48 6.82 -2.96
CA GLU A 63 10.65 5.93 -2.14
C GLU A 63 10.22 4.68 -2.93
N LEU A 64 9.92 4.85 -4.21
CA LEU A 64 9.56 3.73 -5.09
C LEU A 64 10.74 2.75 -5.28
N GLN A 65 11.95 3.27 -5.44
CA GLN A 65 13.18 2.46 -5.54
C GLN A 65 13.47 1.65 -4.27
N LEU A 66 13.07 2.13 -3.10
CA LEU A 66 13.21 1.40 -1.83
C LEU A 66 12.21 0.23 -1.72
N ILE A 67 11.07 0.31 -2.41
CA ILE A 67 10.02 -0.71 -2.38
C ILE A 67 10.25 -1.78 -3.46
N ILE A 68 10.71 -1.37 -4.64
CA ILE A 68 10.93 -2.24 -5.79
C ILE A 68 12.39 -2.70 -5.82
N GLU A 69 12.62 -3.97 -5.54
CA GLU A 69 13.94 -4.60 -5.66
C GLU A 69 14.40 -4.58 -7.13
N ASP A 70 15.69 -4.28 -7.36
CA ASP A 70 16.28 -4.20 -8.70
C ASP A 70 15.52 -3.24 -9.65
N SER A 71 14.92 -2.18 -9.10
CA SER A 71 14.14 -1.19 -9.86
C SER A 71 14.93 -0.54 -11.00
N GLU A 72 16.23 -0.32 -10.82
CA GLU A 72 17.11 0.25 -11.83
C GLU A 72 17.33 -0.67 -13.04
N THR A 73 17.26 -2.00 -12.90
CA THR A 73 17.40 -2.92 -14.03
C THR A 73 16.06 -3.24 -14.69
N ARG A 74 14.95 -3.20 -13.93
CA ARG A 74 13.60 -3.53 -14.42
C ARG A 74 12.84 -2.36 -15.05
N LEU A 75 13.14 -1.12 -14.65
CA LEU A 75 12.44 0.08 -15.15
C LEU A 75 13.21 0.84 -16.24
N THR A 76 14.46 0.46 -16.53
CA THR A 76 15.31 1.16 -17.53
C THR A 76 15.21 0.57 -18.94
N GLU A 77 14.60 -0.60 -19.15
CA GLU A 77 14.56 -1.24 -20.48
C GLU A 77 13.46 -0.75 -21.44
N THR A 78 12.61 0.21 -21.06
CA THR A 78 11.61 0.78 -22.00
C THR A 78 11.31 2.25 -21.74
N GLN A 79 12.31 3.10 -21.94
CA GLN A 79 12.11 4.48 -22.39
C GLN A 79 13.18 4.80 -23.44
N SER A 80 13.01 4.27 -24.65
CA SER A 80 13.78 4.62 -25.84
C SER A 80 12.86 4.63 -27.05
#